data_AF-A0A954IHI7-F1
#
_entry.id   AF-A0A954IHI7-F1
#
_cell.length_a   1.000
_cell.length_b   1.000
_cell.length_c   1.000
_cell.angle_alpha   90.00
_cell.angle_beta   90.00
_cell.angle_gamma   90.00
#
_symmetry.space_group_name_H-M   'P 1'
#
loop_
_entity.id
_entity.type
_entity.pdbx_description
1 polymer ?
#
loop_
_entity_poly.entity_id
_entity_poly.type
_entity_poly.pdbx_seq_one_letter_code
_entity_poly.pdbx_strand_id
1 'polypeptide(L)'
;MIPQVSLPTKLAMFYALICSIQSHGLSVADPPKAAPKAPGFTIPYIDLDAQSHRQTVIDREEGQYLGHPTTVLLEDNKTILCVY
;
A
#
# COMPACT_ATOMS: atom_id res chain seq x y z
N MET A 1 21.34 -37.16 22.05
CA MET A 1 20.29 -36.23 21.60
C MET A 1 20.71 -34.82 22.02
N ILE A 2 21.13 -34.01 21.03
CA ILE A 2 21.55 -32.59 21.00
C ILE A 2 22.61 -32.08 22.02
N PRO A 3 23.83 -31.70 21.59
CA PRO A 3 24.79 -31.01 22.44
C PRO A 3 24.51 -29.49 22.50
N GLN A 4 24.52 -28.93 23.71
CA GLN A 4 24.42 -27.48 23.95
C GLN A 4 25.77 -26.83 23.63
N VAL A 5 25.89 -26.20 22.46
CA VAL A 5 27.08 -25.44 22.06
C VAL A 5 27.01 -24.04 22.68
N SER A 6 27.87 -23.76 23.67
CA SER A 6 28.02 -22.45 24.31
C SER A 6 28.57 -21.43 23.31
N LEU A 7 27.70 -20.56 22.77
CA LEU A 7 28.09 -19.48 21.88
C LEU A 7 28.87 -18.39 22.65
N PRO A 8 30.08 -17.97 22.22
CA PRO A 8 30.85 -16.97 22.96
C PRO A 8 30.15 -15.61 22.95
N THR A 9 30.09 -14.95 24.11
CA THR A 9 29.36 -13.69 24.35
C THR A 9 29.74 -12.56 23.38
N LYS A 10 30.98 -12.56 22.89
CA LYS A 10 31.46 -11.62 21.86
C LYS A 10 30.77 -11.82 20.51
N LEU A 11 30.47 -13.06 20.14
CA LEU A 11 29.76 -13.40 18.90
C LEU A 11 28.27 -13.08 19.01
N ALA A 12 27.66 -13.31 20.17
CA ALA A 12 26.28 -12.91 20.44
C ALA A 12 26.09 -11.37 20.41
N MET A 13 27.03 -10.61 21.00
CA MET A 13 27.00 -9.14 20.96
C MET A 13 27.24 -8.58 19.56
N PHE A 14 28.10 -9.21 18.75
CA PHE A 14 28.32 -8.82 17.36
C PHE A 14 27.07 -9.07 16.51
N TYR A 15 26.38 -10.19 16.74
CA TYR A 15 25.11 -10.50 16.06
C TYR A 15 23.98 -9.54 16.46
N ALA A 16 23.87 -9.17 17.73
CA ALA A 16 22.90 -8.18 18.21
C ALA A 16 23.16 -6.78 17.65
N LEU A 17 24.44 -6.39 17.48
CA LEU A 17 24.82 -5.11 16.88
C LEU A 17 24.45 -5.04 15.39
N ILE A 18 24.65 -6.13 14.64
CA ILE A 18 24.24 -6.23 13.23
C ILE A 18 22.71 -6.14 13.12
N CYS A 19 21.95 -6.91 13.91
CA CYS A 19 20.48 -6.86 13.87
C CYS A 19 19.91 -5.47 14.24
N SER A 20 20.60 -4.68 15.07
CA SER A 20 20.20 -3.32 15.43
C SER A 20 20.41 -2.30 14.31
N ILE A 21 21.31 -2.57 13.36
CA ILE A 21 21.55 -1.71 12.19
C ILE A 21 20.50 -2.00 11.09
N GLN A 22 19.96 -3.23 11.02
CA GLN A 22 18.95 -3.62 10.03
C GLN A 22 17.55 -3.02 10.25
N SER A 23 17.23 -2.47 11.43
CA SER A 23 15.88 -2.00 11.78
C SER A 23 15.55 -0.58 11.30
N HIS A 24 16.50 0.12 10.68
CA HIS A 24 16.18 1.36 9.97
C HIS A 24 15.52 0.97 8.65
N GLY A 25 14.19 0.88 8.69
CA GLY A 25 13.36 0.64 7.52
C GLY A 25 13.73 1.60 6.41
N LEU A 26 14.48 1.10 5.42
CA LEU A 26 14.62 1.77 4.14
C LEU A 26 13.21 1.92 3.60
N SER A 27 12.67 3.15 3.66
CA SER A 27 11.48 3.52 2.93
C SER A 27 11.83 3.36 1.46
N VAL A 28 11.47 2.21 0.89
CA VAL A 28 11.54 1.97 -0.54
C VAL A 28 10.50 2.92 -1.13
N ALA A 29 10.96 4.07 -1.61
CA ALA A 29 10.12 4.94 -2.41
C ALA A 29 9.56 4.12 -3.57
N ASP A 30 8.27 4.26 -3.84
CA ASP A 30 7.64 3.57 -4.97
C ASP A 30 8.41 3.88 -6.25
N PRO A 31 8.64 2.88 -7.12
CA PRO A 31 9.33 3.11 -8.37
C PRO A 31 8.58 4.17 -9.19
N PRO A 32 9.31 5.01 -9.96
CA PRO A 32 8.68 6.02 -10.79
C PRO A 32 7.68 5.37 -11.75
N LYS A 33 6.45 5.89 -11.78
CA LYS A 33 5.38 5.42 -12.66
C LYS A 33 5.89 5.43 -14.11
N ALA A 34 5.88 4.25 -14.74
CA ALA A 34 6.33 4.10 -16.13
C ALA A 34 5.52 5.01 -17.07
N ALA A 35 6.15 5.46 -18.16
CA ALA A 35 5.48 6.28 -19.17
C ALA A 35 4.25 5.55 -19.74
N PRO A 36 3.12 6.26 -19.98
CA PRO A 36 1.90 5.63 -20.46
C PRO A 36 2.11 4.99 -21.84
N LYS A 37 1.70 3.73 -21.97
CA LYS A 37 1.71 3.01 -23.25
C LYS A 37 0.59 3.55 -24.14
N ALA A 38 0.87 3.69 -25.44
CA ALA A 38 -0.17 4.04 -26.41
C ALA A 38 -1.31 3.01 -26.38
N PRO A 39 -2.59 3.44 -26.40
CA PRO A 39 -3.71 2.51 -26.39
C PRO A 39 -3.76 1.68 -27.66
N GLY A 40 -4.25 0.44 -27.54
CA GLY A 40 -4.49 -0.45 -28.68
C GLY A 40 -5.79 -0.17 -29.44
N PHE A 41 -6.41 1.00 -29.23
CA PHE A 41 -7.72 1.35 -29.77
C PHE A 41 -7.74 2.78 -30.30
N THR A 42 -8.64 3.06 -31.24
CA THR A 42 -8.77 4.35 -31.94
C THR A 42 -9.97 5.18 -31.48
N ILE A 43 -10.80 4.63 -30.60
CA ILE A 43 -11.96 5.31 -30.05
C ILE A 43 -11.47 6.50 -29.20
N PRO A 44 -12.05 7.70 -29.32
CA PRO A 44 -11.71 8.82 -28.46
C PRO A 44 -11.88 8.46 -26.98
N TYR A 45 -10.91 8.85 -26.16
CA TYR A 45 -10.92 8.57 -24.72
C TYR A 45 -10.29 9.73 -23.95
N ILE A 46 -10.60 9.78 -22.65
CA ILE A 46 -9.97 10.67 -21.68
C ILE A 46 -9.44 9.82 -20.53
N ASP A 47 -8.18 10.00 -20.17
CA ASP A 47 -7.58 9.37 -18.99
C ASP A 47 -7.81 10.24 -17.74
N LEU A 48 -8.48 9.66 -16.74
CA LEU A 48 -8.81 10.33 -15.48
C LEU A 48 -7.95 9.84 -14.31
N ASP A 49 -7.05 8.88 -14.54
CA ASP A 49 -6.28 8.20 -13.47
C ASP A 49 -5.46 9.18 -12.61
N ALA A 50 -4.84 10.17 -13.25
CA ALA A 50 -4.03 11.18 -12.57
C ALA A 50 -4.87 12.33 -11.93
N GLN A 51 -6.19 12.36 -12.11
CA GLN A 51 -7.05 13.46 -11.66
C GLN A 51 -7.52 13.25 -10.20
N SER A 52 -6.59 13.33 -9.25
CA SER A 52 -6.86 13.12 -7.82
C SER A 52 -7.94 14.03 -7.24
N HIS A 53 -8.12 15.25 -7.78
CA HIS A 53 -9.17 16.18 -7.35
C HIS A 53 -10.60 15.68 -7.56
N ARG A 54 -10.79 14.62 -8.34
CA ARG A 54 -12.09 13.96 -8.58
C ARG A 54 -12.28 12.69 -7.75
N GLN A 55 -11.25 12.27 -7.04
CA GLN A 55 -11.24 11.03 -6.27
C GLN A 55 -11.49 11.37 -4.80
N THR A 56 -12.25 10.53 -4.12
CA THR A 56 -12.48 10.66 -2.68
C THR A 56 -12.42 9.27 -2.05
N VAL A 57 -11.80 9.17 -0.87
CA VAL A 57 -11.77 7.94 -0.10
C VAL A 57 -13.07 7.86 0.69
N ILE A 58 -13.84 6.79 0.48
CA ILE A 58 -15.09 6.55 1.21
C ILE A 58 -14.78 6.06 2.63
N ASP A 59 -13.90 5.06 2.74
CA ASP A 59 -13.53 4.41 4.00
C ASP A 59 -12.22 3.62 3.82
N ARG A 60 -11.50 3.39 4.92
CA ARG A 60 -10.24 2.64 4.94
C ARG A 60 -9.95 2.11 6.34
N GLU A 61 -9.88 0.79 6.47
CA GLU A 61 -9.38 0.10 7.66
C GLU A 61 -8.01 -0.54 7.38
N GLU A 62 -7.07 -0.44 8.34
CA GLU A 62 -5.72 -0.96 8.16
C GLU A 62 -5.73 -2.50 8.11
N GLY A 63 -5.07 -3.07 7.09
CA GLY A 63 -4.95 -4.52 6.94
C GLY A 63 -6.24 -5.22 6.49
N GLN A 64 -7.30 -4.49 6.15
CA GLN A 64 -8.61 -5.04 5.82
C GLN A 64 -9.12 -4.56 4.46
N TYR A 65 -9.60 -5.49 3.65
CA TYR A 65 -10.37 -5.18 2.45
C TYR A 65 -11.86 -5.14 2.80
N LEU A 66 -12.48 -3.97 2.61
CA LEU A 66 -13.89 -3.72 2.98
C LEU A 66 -14.90 -4.23 1.94
N GLY A 67 -14.45 -4.86 0.86
CA GLY A 67 -15.34 -5.32 -0.22
C GLY A 67 -15.63 -4.23 -1.27
N HIS A 68 -16.62 -4.49 -2.12
CA HIS A 68 -17.07 -3.54 -3.13
C HIS A 68 -18.24 -2.72 -2.58
N PRO A 69 -18.08 -1.41 -2.36
CA PRO A 69 -19.18 -0.59 -1.88
C PRO A 69 -20.25 -0.43 -2.97
N THR A 70 -21.51 -0.61 -2.59
CA THR A 70 -22.65 -0.14 -3.38
C THR A 70 -23.03 1.26 -2.90
N THR A 71 -23.25 2.19 -3.83
CA THR A 71 -23.52 3.59 -3.49
C THR A 71 -24.79 4.11 -4.17
N VAL A 72 -25.45 5.08 -3.53
CA VAL A 72 -26.55 5.86 -4.11
C VAL A 72 -26.43 7.32 -3.72
N LEU A 73 -26.60 8.24 -4.68
CA LEU A 73 -26.73 9.67 -4.41
C LEU A 73 -28.15 9.96 -3.94
N LEU A 74 -28.30 10.57 -2.77
CA LEU A 74 -29.60 10.91 -2.20
C LEU A 74 -30.19 12.16 -2.87
N GLU A 75 -31.49 12.40 -2.63
CA GLU A 75 -32.25 13.47 -3.28
C GLU A 75 -31.75 14.89 -2.99
N ASP A 76 -30.98 15.06 -1.90
CA ASP A 76 -30.37 16.34 -1.55
C ASP A 76 -29.22 16.74 -2.49
N ASN A 77 -28.81 15.87 -3.43
CA ASN A 77 -27.70 16.02 -4.38
C ASN A 77 -26.35 16.31 -3.71
N LYS A 78 -26.21 15.95 -2.44
CA LYS A 78 -25.01 16.22 -1.64
C LYS A 78 -24.54 14.99 -0.88
N THR A 79 -25.46 14.13 -0.47
CA THR A 79 -25.17 12.99 0.38
C THR A 79 -25.12 11.72 -0.46
N ILE A 80 -24.01 10.99 -0.35
CA ILE A 80 -23.85 9.66 -0.94
C ILE A 80 -24.00 8.65 0.19
N LEU A 81 -24.98 7.75 0.07
CA LEU A 81 -25.10 6.59 0.94
C LEU A 81 -24.24 5.45 0.39
N CYS A 82 -23.44 4.84 1.26
CA CYS A 82 -22.56 3.72 0.93
C CYS A 82 -22.90 2.53 1.82
N VAL A 83 -22.98 1.34 1.21
CA VAL A 83 -23.17 0.05 1.90
C VAL A 83 -22.19 -0.97 1.32
N TYR A 84 -21.70 -1.88 2.16
CA TYR A 84 -20.79 -2.97 1.78
C TYR A 84 -21.53 -4.30 1.63
#